data_AF-A0AA39CV82-F1
#
_entry.id   AF-A0AA39CV82-F1
#
_cell.length_a   1.000
_cell.length_b   1.000
_cell.length_c   1.000
_cell.angle_alpha   90.00
_cell.angle_beta   90.00
_cell.angle_gamma   90.00
#
_symmetry.space_group_name_H-M   'P 1'
#
loop_
_entity.id
_entity.type
_entity.pdbx_description
1 polymer ?
#
loop_
_entity_poly.entity_id
_entity_poly.type
_entity_poly.pdbx_seq_one_letter_code
_entity_poly.pdbx_strand_id
1 'polypeptide(L)'
;MAKIVVTGGAALHGEVSISGAKNAVLPILCATLLADAPVEITNVPHLHDVVTTVKLLGELGANVTIDQGTLSRGSAIVVDPRPVNQHVAPYELVRTMRASILVLGPLLARFGAAEVSLPGGCAIGSRPVDQHIKGLQALGADIVVENGFIKATAKRLKGGHFTFDMVSVTGTENVLMAAVLAEGTTILDNAAMEPEVTDLAQCLIALGAKIEGLGTARLVIEGVERLSGGRHEVLPDRIETGTFLVAAAMTGGKVTVNRARPNTMDAVLAKLVEAGATIETSEDSITLDMHGKRPKAVNLTTAPYPAFPTDMQAQFMALNCVADGVGVINETIFENRFMHVNELLRLGADIQVEGHTAIVRGHERLSGAPVMATDLRASASLILAGLMADGDTTIDRIYHLDRGYENIEEKLSSLGATIRRALLVLVLIVLAWLGYAWYANIAITKGIEQKDMDWNGDGTVTRDEIIQSFYAVAVNDSQDGNRHCRTFVRRSSGEQIRVDCRTEFKPAEAPKK
;
A
#
# COMPACT_ATOMS: atom_id res chain seq x y z
N MET A 1 9.97 7.99 -12.83
CA MET A 1 8.92 7.50 -11.93
C MET A 1 7.58 8.06 -12.40
N ALA A 2 6.48 7.36 -12.12
CA ALA A 2 5.14 7.84 -12.47
C ALA A 2 4.67 8.91 -11.47
N LYS A 3 3.82 9.82 -11.93
CA LYS A 3 3.19 10.88 -11.14
C LYS A 3 1.73 11.01 -11.53
N ILE A 4 0.91 11.55 -10.65
CA ILE A 4 -0.48 11.91 -10.95
C ILE A 4 -0.56 13.42 -11.14
N VAL A 5 -1.28 13.86 -12.17
CA VAL A 5 -1.60 15.27 -12.41
C VAL A 5 -3.11 15.41 -12.32
N VAL A 6 -3.58 16.30 -11.45
CA VAL A 6 -4.99 16.63 -11.26
C VAL A 6 -5.18 18.10 -11.62
N THR A 7 -6.17 18.39 -12.46
CA THR A 7 -6.61 19.76 -12.74
C THR A 7 -7.96 19.95 -12.06
N GLY A 8 -8.04 20.88 -11.11
CA GLY A 8 -9.24 21.09 -10.30
C GLY A 8 -10.36 21.85 -10.99
N GLY A 9 -11.51 21.92 -10.33
CA GLY A 9 -12.65 22.76 -10.72
C GLY A 9 -13.86 22.06 -11.32
N ALA A 10 -13.85 20.72 -11.44
CA ALA A 10 -14.99 19.94 -11.90
C ALA A 10 -15.76 19.30 -10.73
N ALA A 11 -17.10 19.43 -10.75
CA ALA A 11 -17.99 18.68 -9.85
C ALA A 11 -18.06 17.21 -10.29
N LEU A 12 -17.95 16.28 -9.34
CA LEU A 12 -18.01 14.85 -9.66
C LEU A 12 -19.46 14.38 -9.80
N HIS A 13 -19.76 13.69 -10.90
CA HIS A 13 -21.07 13.14 -11.18
C HIS A 13 -20.99 11.75 -11.80
N GLY A 14 -21.89 10.85 -11.38
CA GLY A 14 -22.04 9.53 -11.97
C GLY A 14 -21.92 8.41 -10.95
N GLU A 15 -21.46 7.26 -11.42
CA GLU A 15 -21.37 6.05 -10.61
C GLU A 15 -19.96 5.46 -10.65
N VAL A 16 -19.55 4.85 -9.54
CA VAL A 16 -18.25 4.17 -9.41
C VAL A 16 -18.41 2.88 -8.62
N SER A 17 -17.74 1.82 -9.06
CA SER A 17 -17.72 0.54 -8.35
C SER A 17 -16.47 0.38 -7.50
N ILE A 18 -16.66 -0.11 -6.28
CA ILE A 18 -15.60 -0.29 -5.29
C ILE A 18 -14.97 -1.67 -5.37
N SER A 19 -13.66 -1.73 -5.15
CA SER A 19 -12.88 -2.97 -5.12
C SER A 19 -13.00 -3.67 -3.76
N GLY A 20 -12.55 -4.93 -3.67
CA GLY A 20 -12.47 -5.61 -2.38
C GLY A 20 -11.49 -4.94 -1.41
N ALA A 21 -11.75 -5.10 -0.12
CA ALA A 21 -11.01 -4.45 0.95
C ALA A 21 -9.56 -4.93 1.02
N LYS A 22 -8.60 -4.01 0.85
CA LYS A 22 -7.17 -4.32 1.01
C LYS A 22 -6.88 -4.88 2.39
N ASN A 23 -7.45 -4.28 3.43
CA ASN A 23 -7.16 -4.68 4.81
C ASN A 23 -7.84 -6.02 5.20
N ALA A 24 -8.81 -6.53 4.44
CA ALA A 24 -9.36 -7.87 4.64
C ALA A 24 -8.67 -8.94 3.78
N VAL A 25 -8.34 -8.63 2.53
CA VAL A 25 -7.74 -9.62 1.64
C VAL A 25 -6.36 -10.10 2.13
N LEU A 26 -5.56 -9.23 2.78
CA LEU A 26 -4.23 -9.61 3.28
C LEU A 26 -4.30 -10.70 4.37
N PRO A 27 -5.06 -10.53 5.48
CA PRO A 27 -5.23 -11.60 6.46
C PRO A 27 -5.93 -12.82 5.89
N ILE A 28 -6.91 -12.66 5.00
CA ILE A 28 -7.61 -13.78 4.35
C ILE A 28 -6.64 -14.62 3.50
N LEU A 29 -5.76 -13.99 2.72
CA LEU A 29 -4.71 -14.70 1.98
C LEU A 29 -3.75 -15.43 2.93
N CYS A 30 -3.37 -14.83 4.06
CA CYS A 30 -2.55 -15.51 5.07
C CYS A 30 -3.29 -16.70 5.71
N ALA A 31 -4.60 -16.58 5.94
CA ALA A 31 -5.43 -17.64 6.52
C ALA A 31 -5.53 -18.88 5.64
N THR A 32 -5.34 -18.75 4.32
CA THR A 32 -5.29 -19.91 3.40
C THR A 32 -4.20 -20.91 3.80
N LEU A 33 -3.15 -20.48 4.49
CA LEU A 33 -2.10 -21.36 5.02
C LEU A 33 -2.63 -22.40 6.01
N LEU A 34 -3.81 -22.20 6.62
CA LEU A 34 -4.43 -23.12 7.58
C LEU A 34 -5.15 -24.31 6.92
N ALA A 35 -5.52 -24.20 5.64
CA ALA A 35 -6.37 -25.17 4.95
C ALA A 35 -5.60 -26.43 4.49
N ASP A 36 -6.28 -27.58 4.44
CA ASP A 36 -5.74 -28.85 3.92
C ASP A 36 -6.00 -29.07 2.42
N ALA A 37 -6.64 -28.12 1.74
CA ALA A 37 -6.94 -28.14 0.31
C ALA A 37 -6.96 -26.70 -0.26
N PRO A 38 -7.01 -26.52 -1.60
CA PRO A 38 -7.00 -25.20 -2.22
C PRO A 38 -8.16 -24.30 -1.77
N VAL A 39 -7.86 -23.01 -1.61
CA VAL A 39 -8.84 -21.96 -1.25
C VAL A 39 -8.90 -20.91 -2.36
N GLU A 40 -10.10 -20.63 -2.85
CA GLU A 40 -10.37 -19.58 -3.84
C GLU A 40 -10.84 -18.30 -3.14
N ILE A 41 -10.10 -17.21 -3.33
CA ILE A 41 -10.45 -15.88 -2.84
C ILE A 41 -10.86 -15.02 -4.03
N THR A 42 -12.10 -14.52 -4.02
CA THR A 42 -12.64 -13.65 -5.09
C THR A 42 -12.81 -12.21 -4.62
N ASN A 43 -13.05 -11.29 -5.56
CA ASN A 43 -13.08 -9.85 -5.32
C ASN A 43 -11.74 -9.29 -4.80
N VAL A 44 -10.62 -9.84 -5.28
CA VAL A 44 -9.29 -9.39 -4.88
C VAL A 44 -8.92 -8.10 -5.63
N PRO A 45 -8.55 -7.02 -4.93
CA PRO A 45 -8.14 -5.76 -5.56
C PRO A 45 -6.73 -5.87 -6.16
N HIS A 46 -6.48 -5.19 -7.29
CA HIS A 46 -5.17 -5.16 -7.92
C HIS A 46 -4.22 -4.15 -7.26
N LEU A 47 -3.55 -4.58 -6.17
CA LEU A 47 -2.71 -3.71 -5.34
C LEU A 47 -1.31 -4.29 -5.10
N HIS A 48 -0.32 -3.41 -4.90
CA HIS A 48 1.05 -3.85 -4.65
C HIS A 48 1.21 -4.70 -3.37
N ASP A 49 0.45 -4.40 -2.31
CA ASP A 49 0.46 -5.18 -1.07
C ASP A 49 -0.10 -6.61 -1.30
N VAL A 50 -1.08 -6.79 -2.19
CA VAL A 50 -1.59 -8.11 -2.60
C VAL A 50 -0.52 -8.90 -3.35
N VAL A 51 0.15 -8.26 -4.32
CA VAL A 51 1.28 -8.87 -5.06
C VAL A 51 2.39 -9.31 -4.11
N THR A 52 2.71 -8.49 -3.10
CA THR A 52 3.72 -8.81 -2.08
C THR A 52 3.31 -10.01 -1.24
N THR A 53 2.03 -10.11 -0.87
CA THR A 53 1.48 -11.25 -0.12
C THR A 53 1.51 -12.53 -0.93
N VAL A 54 1.16 -12.48 -2.23
CA VAL A 54 1.27 -13.63 -3.14
C VAL A 54 2.71 -14.12 -3.23
N LYS A 55 3.67 -13.21 -3.38
CA LYS A 55 5.10 -13.55 -3.39
C LYS A 55 5.53 -14.21 -2.08
N LEU A 56 5.11 -13.67 -0.93
CA LEU A 56 5.39 -14.26 0.37
C LEU A 56 4.83 -15.68 0.49
N LEU A 57 3.57 -15.91 0.10
CA LEU A 57 2.98 -17.25 0.11
C LEU A 57 3.74 -18.22 -0.81
N GLY A 58 4.17 -17.76 -1.98
CA GLY A 58 5.00 -18.53 -2.91
C GLY A 58 6.37 -18.91 -2.31
N GLU A 59 7.04 -17.98 -1.62
CA GLU A 59 8.31 -18.26 -0.94
C GLU A 59 8.16 -19.23 0.24
N LEU A 60 6.99 -19.26 0.87
CA LEU A 60 6.66 -20.27 1.88
C LEU A 60 6.42 -21.67 1.27
N GLY A 61 6.24 -21.74 -0.06
CA GLY A 61 6.01 -22.97 -0.83
C GLY A 61 4.56 -23.22 -1.22
N ALA A 62 3.65 -22.25 -1.04
CA ALA A 62 2.29 -22.38 -1.53
C ALA A 62 2.23 -22.23 -3.05
N ASN A 63 1.38 -23.01 -3.72
CA ASN A 63 1.10 -22.80 -5.14
C ASN A 63 0.00 -21.73 -5.25
N VAL A 64 0.30 -20.62 -5.92
CA VAL A 64 -0.65 -19.51 -6.07
C VAL A 64 -0.96 -19.29 -7.55
N THR A 65 -2.24 -19.34 -7.90
CA THR A 65 -2.76 -19.06 -9.24
C THR A 65 -3.58 -17.78 -9.19
N ILE A 66 -3.31 -16.84 -10.08
CA ILE A 66 -4.07 -15.59 -10.22
C ILE A 66 -4.89 -15.67 -11.50
N ASP A 67 -6.21 -15.60 -11.37
CA ASP A 67 -7.10 -15.33 -12.49
C ASP A 67 -7.36 -13.82 -12.55
N GLN A 68 -6.84 -13.19 -13.61
CA GLN A 68 -7.08 -11.78 -13.86
C GLN A 68 -8.50 -11.63 -14.40
N GLY A 69 -9.47 -11.49 -13.49
CA GLY A 69 -10.85 -11.18 -13.83
C GLY A 69 -10.99 -9.84 -14.58
N THR A 70 -12.22 -9.48 -14.94
CA THR A 70 -12.50 -8.15 -15.51
C THR A 70 -12.57 -7.07 -14.42
N LEU A 71 -12.36 -5.79 -14.77
CA LEU A 71 -12.51 -4.64 -13.86
C LEU A 71 -13.81 -4.67 -13.02
N SER A 72 -14.88 -5.27 -13.57
CA SER A 72 -16.18 -5.41 -12.91
C SER A 72 -16.31 -6.59 -11.95
N ARG A 73 -15.48 -7.65 -12.09
CA ARG A 73 -15.59 -8.89 -11.29
C ARG A 73 -14.51 -9.03 -10.21
N GLY A 74 -13.50 -8.15 -10.21
CA GLY A 74 -12.31 -8.29 -9.37
C GLY A 74 -11.44 -9.47 -9.81
N SER A 75 -10.20 -9.53 -9.32
CA SER A 75 -9.35 -10.71 -9.56
C SER A 75 -9.76 -11.86 -8.63
N ALA A 76 -9.46 -13.09 -9.03
CA ALA A 76 -9.55 -14.25 -8.15
C ALA A 76 -8.15 -14.82 -7.92
N ILE A 77 -7.88 -15.25 -6.70
CA ILE A 77 -6.61 -15.91 -6.32
C ILE A 77 -6.95 -17.26 -5.73
N VAL A 78 -6.38 -18.32 -6.29
CA VAL A 78 -6.42 -19.65 -5.71
C VAL A 78 -5.09 -19.94 -5.05
N VAL A 79 -5.12 -20.25 -3.76
CA VAL A 79 -3.94 -20.66 -2.98
C VAL A 79 -4.09 -22.13 -2.63
N ASP A 80 -3.13 -22.96 -3.05
CA ASP A 80 -2.96 -24.32 -2.58
C ASP A 80 -1.80 -24.38 -1.59
N PRO A 81 -2.09 -24.50 -0.28
CA PRO A 81 -1.09 -24.40 0.78
C PRO A 81 -0.49 -25.77 1.14
N ARG A 82 -0.85 -26.86 0.45
CA ARG A 82 -0.35 -28.21 0.74
C ARG A 82 1.16 -28.40 0.51
N PRO A 83 1.81 -27.75 -0.47
CA PRO A 83 3.25 -27.90 -0.70
C PRO A 83 4.13 -27.02 0.19
N VAL A 84 3.54 -26.18 1.06
CA VAL A 84 4.27 -25.30 1.99
C VAL A 84 5.24 -26.12 2.82
N ASN A 85 6.52 -25.74 2.78
CA ASN A 85 7.61 -26.43 3.47
C ASN A 85 8.63 -25.47 4.11
N GLN A 86 8.44 -24.16 3.95
CA GLN A 86 9.21 -23.12 4.62
C GLN A 86 8.32 -22.42 5.64
N HIS A 87 8.91 -22.11 6.81
CA HIS A 87 8.22 -21.42 7.90
C HIS A 87 8.88 -20.08 8.22
N VAL A 88 9.67 -19.54 7.28
CA VAL A 88 10.44 -18.32 7.45
C VAL A 88 9.91 -17.24 6.50
N ALA A 89 9.41 -16.14 7.05
CA ALA A 89 9.06 -14.95 6.29
C ALA A 89 10.26 -13.98 6.27
N PRO A 90 10.93 -13.80 5.12
CA PRO A 90 12.22 -13.12 5.05
C PRO A 90 12.10 -11.60 5.21
N TYR A 91 13.18 -11.01 5.73
CA TYR A 91 13.31 -9.56 5.95
C TYR A 91 13.00 -8.74 4.69
N GLU A 92 13.45 -9.17 3.51
CA GLU A 92 13.29 -8.42 2.26
C GLU A 92 11.82 -8.21 1.89
N LEU A 93 10.93 -9.16 2.17
CA LEU A 93 9.49 -8.98 1.96
C LEU A 93 8.86 -8.21 3.13
N VAL A 94 9.17 -8.58 4.37
CA VAL A 94 8.56 -7.96 5.55
C VAL A 94 8.87 -6.46 5.66
N ARG A 95 10.08 -6.03 5.26
CA ARG A 95 10.45 -4.59 5.26
C ARG A 95 9.63 -3.77 4.26
N THR A 96 9.10 -4.40 3.22
CA THR A 96 8.27 -3.73 2.21
C THR A 96 6.81 -3.65 2.64
N MET A 97 6.34 -4.62 3.44
CA MET A 97 4.96 -4.69 3.90
C MET A 97 4.87 -5.20 5.36
N ARG A 98 4.57 -4.29 6.30
CA ARG A 98 4.38 -4.65 7.73
C ARG A 98 3.32 -5.75 7.96
N ALA A 99 2.30 -5.82 7.11
CA ALA A 99 1.23 -6.81 7.21
C ALA A 99 1.72 -8.26 7.01
N SER A 100 2.95 -8.47 6.54
CA SER A 100 3.57 -9.80 6.46
C SER A 100 3.66 -10.51 7.81
N ILE A 101 3.51 -9.81 8.94
CA ILE A 101 3.41 -10.45 10.25
C ILE A 101 2.21 -11.40 10.39
N LEU A 102 1.18 -11.25 9.56
CA LEU A 102 -0.04 -12.06 9.61
C LEU A 102 0.17 -13.54 9.24
N VAL A 103 1.33 -13.92 8.68
CA VAL A 103 1.66 -15.35 8.48
C VAL A 103 2.12 -16.04 9.77
N LEU A 104 2.47 -15.28 10.81
CA LEU A 104 3.01 -15.83 12.07
C LEU A 104 2.05 -16.82 12.74
N GLY A 105 0.79 -16.39 12.95
CA GLY A 105 -0.26 -17.19 13.57
C GLY A 105 -0.59 -18.46 12.79
N PRO A 106 -0.92 -18.40 11.49
CA PRO A 106 -1.28 -19.58 10.73
C PRO A 106 -0.11 -20.55 10.51
N LEU A 107 1.12 -20.05 10.34
CA LEU A 107 2.30 -20.93 10.27
C LEU A 107 2.51 -21.68 11.59
N LEU A 108 2.45 -20.96 12.72
CA LEU A 108 2.63 -21.55 14.03
C LEU A 108 1.54 -22.59 14.35
N ALA A 109 0.28 -22.28 14.02
CA ALA A 109 -0.84 -23.17 14.32
C ALA A 109 -0.83 -24.46 13.48
N ARG A 110 -0.42 -24.38 12.20
CA ARG A 110 -0.42 -25.55 11.31
C ARG A 110 0.88 -26.36 11.37
N PHE A 111 2.04 -25.69 11.47
CA PHE A 111 3.35 -26.33 11.34
C PHE A 111 4.12 -26.39 12.67
N GLY A 112 3.62 -25.76 13.73
CA GLY A 112 4.26 -25.74 15.05
C GLY A 112 5.52 -24.88 15.13
N ALA A 113 5.89 -24.17 14.06
CA ALA A 113 7.02 -23.27 14.02
C ALA A 113 6.77 -22.13 13.03
N ALA A 114 7.30 -20.94 13.34
CA ALA A 114 7.28 -19.79 12.45
C ALA A 114 8.43 -18.83 12.80
N GLU A 115 9.14 -18.32 11.80
CA GLU A 115 10.11 -17.24 11.94
C GLU A 115 9.70 -16.08 11.05
N VAL A 116 9.43 -14.92 11.65
CA VAL A 116 8.98 -13.74 10.91
C VAL A 116 9.83 -12.55 11.28
N SER A 117 10.37 -11.86 10.29
CA SER A 117 11.16 -10.66 10.57
C SER A 117 10.34 -9.61 11.33
N LEU A 118 10.95 -8.94 12.30
CA LEU A 118 10.32 -7.86 13.02
C LEU A 118 10.09 -6.67 12.09
N PRO A 119 8.85 -6.19 11.94
CA PRO A 119 8.63 -5.01 11.14
C PRO A 119 9.25 -3.77 11.80
N GLY A 120 10.09 -3.05 11.07
CA GLY A 120 10.80 -1.86 11.54
C GLY A 120 9.90 -0.64 11.85
N GLY A 121 10.49 0.55 11.99
CA GLY A 121 9.75 1.79 12.25
C GLY A 121 8.76 2.14 11.13
N CYS A 122 7.63 2.75 11.48
CA CYS A 122 6.62 3.22 10.53
C CYS A 122 6.50 4.74 10.59
N ALA A 123 6.42 5.42 9.44
CA ALA A 123 6.42 6.89 9.38
C ALA A 123 5.22 7.54 10.09
N ILE A 124 4.11 6.82 10.26
CA ILE A 124 2.89 7.33 10.91
C ILE A 124 2.88 7.16 12.44
N GLY A 125 3.87 6.46 13.02
CA GLY A 125 3.96 6.27 14.48
C GLY A 125 4.53 4.93 14.92
N SER A 126 4.68 4.76 16.24
CA SER A 126 5.01 3.48 16.85
C SER A 126 3.88 2.47 16.63
N ARG A 127 4.21 1.26 16.21
CA ARG A 127 3.23 0.20 15.92
C ARG A 127 3.72 -1.13 16.49
N PRO A 128 3.86 -1.27 17.82
CA PRO A 128 4.44 -2.46 18.41
C PRO A 128 3.64 -3.71 18.02
N VAL A 129 4.33 -4.85 18.03
CA VAL A 129 3.75 -6.17 17.72
C VAL A 129 3.58 -7.01 18.98
N ASP A 130 3.65 -6.38 20.15
CA ASP A 130 3.61 -7.02 21.47
C ASP A 130 2.30 -7.79 21.68
N GLN A 131 1.17 -7.24 21.22
CA GLN A 131 -0.13 -7.91 21.32
C GLN A 131 -0.18 -9.22 20.51
N HIS A 132 0.55 -9.32 19.40
CA HIS A 132 0.68 -10.58 18.65
C HIS A 132 1.45 -11.62 19.47
N ILE A 133 2.58 -11.21 20.05
CA ILE A 133 3.47 -12.09 20.82
C ILE A 133 2.76 -12.58 22.09
N LYS A 134 2.20 -11.66 22.88
CA LYS A 134 1.49 -11.98 24.12
C LYS A 134 0.29 -12.90 23.87
N GLY A 135 -0.48 -12.65 22.81
CA GLY A 135 -1.63 -13.47 22.47
C GLY A 135 -1.23 -14.90 22.08
N LEU A 136 -0.19 -15.07 21.27
CA LEU A 136 0.31 -16.41 20.92
C LEU A 136 0.96 -17.13 22.12
N GLN A 137 1.68 -16.41 22.99
CA GLN A 137 2.21 -16.95 24.25
C GLN A 137 1.09 -17.42 25.20
N ALA A 138 -0.04 -16.70 25.24
CA ALA A 138 -1.22 -17.11 26.00
C ALA A 138 -1.84 -18.41 25.48
N LEU A 139 -1.60 -18.76 24.21
CA LEU A 139 -1.95 -20.06 23.61
C LEU A 139 -0.84 -21.12 23.75
N GLY A 140 0.19 -20.86 24.55
CA GLY A 140 1.27 -21.81 24.84
C GLY A 140 2.42 -21.82 23.84
N ALA A 141 2.57 -20.78 23.01
CA ALA A 141 3.74 -20.62 22.15
C ALA A 141 4.99 -20.20 22.95
N ASP A 142 6.13 -20.79 22.64
CA ASP A 142 7.43 -20.27 23.04
C ASP A 142 7.92 -19.29 21.97
N ILE A 143 8.14 -18.04 22.35
CA ILE A 143 8.49 -16.95 21.41
C ILE A 143 9.71 -16.21 21.92
N VAL A 144 10.74 -16.15 21.08
CA VAL A 144 11.95 -15.36 21.32
C VAL A 144 12.17 -14.37 20.19
N VAL A 145 12.69 -13.20 20.54
CA VAL A 145 13.07 -12.16 19.58
C VAL A 145 14.58 -12.11 19.49
N GLU A 146 15.14 -12.53 18.37
CA GLU A 146 16.59 -12.64 18.16
C GLU A 146 16.96 -12.21 16.75
N ASN A 147 18.06 -11.46 16.61
CA ASN A 147 18.60 -11.01 15.32
C ASN A 147 17.57 -10.30 14.41
N GLY A 148 16.59 -9.61 15.01
CA GLY A 148 15.53 -8.94 14.26
C GLY A 148 14.43 -9.86 13.72
N PHE A 149 14.32 -11.08 14.24
CA PHE A 149 13.23 -12.03 13.93
C PHE A 149 12.43 -12.39 15.18
N ILE A 150 11.14 -12.58 14.99
CA ILE A 150 10.24 -13.26 15.93
C ILE A 150 10.33 -14.74 15.58
N LYS A 151 10.89 -15.55 16.48
CA LYS A 151 10.94 -17.01 16.35
C LYS A 151 9.92 -17.61 17.31
N ALA A 152 8.92 -18.30 16.78
CA ALA A 152 7.84 -18.90 17.54
C ALA A 152 7.81 -20.40 17.32
N THR A 153 7.67 -21.17 18.40
CA THR A 153 7.51 -22.63 18.34
C THR A 153 6.42 -23.11 19.30
N ALA A 154 5.68 -24.15 18.91
CA ALA A 154 4.69 -24.81 19.73
C ALA A 154 4.50 -26.25 19.24
N LYS A 155 4.44 -27.24 20.15
CA LYS A 155 4.08 -28.62 19.76
C LYS A 155 2.66 -28.66 19.20
N ARG A 156 1.75 -28.05 19.94
CA ARG A 156 0.36 -27.76 19.58
C ARG A 156 -0.07 -26.59 20.45
N LEU A 157 -0.66 -25.57 19.85
CA LEU A 157 -1.22 -24.45 20.60
C LEU A 157 -2.40 -24.96 21.44
N LYS A 158 -2.62 -24.36 22.59
CA LYS A 158 -3.71 -24.70 23.52
C LYS A 158 -4.66 -23.53 23.63
N GLY A 159 -5.95 -23.82 23.59
CA GLY A 159 -6.99 -22.85 23.89
C GLY A 159 -6.80 -22.27 25.28
N GLY A 160 -7.07 -20.98 25.40
CA GLY A 160 -6.91 -20.23 26.64
C GLY A 160 -7.68 -18.92 26.60
N HIS A 161 -7.43 -18.06 27.57
CA HIS A 161 -8.06 -16.74 27.63
C HIS A 161 -6.98 -15.67 27.45
N PHE A 162 -7.19 -14.77 26.50
CA PHE A 162 -6.34 -13.61 26.30
C PHE A 162 -7.19 -12.33 26.22
N THR A 163 -6.79 -11.31 26.98
CA THR A 163 -7.37 -9.97 26.89
C THR A 163 -6.32 -9.04 26.30
N PHE A 164 -6.66 -8.39 25.20
CA PHE A 164 -5.75 -7.41 24.58
C PHE A 164 -5.60 -6.18 25.49
N ASP A 165 -4.36 -5.75 25.73
CA ASP A 165 -4.09 -4.54 26.53
C ASP A 165 -4.60 -3.27 25.82
N MET A 166 -4.60 -3.32 24.48
CA MET A 166 -5.11 -2.29 23.60
C MET A 166 -5.70 -2.95 22.35
N VAL A 167 -6.73 -2.34 21.76
CA VAL A 167 -7.32 -2.84 20.53
C VAL A 167 -6.26 -2.87 19.41
N SER A 168 -6.03 -4.04 18.85
CA SER A 168 -5.08 -4.26 17.77
C SER A 168 -5.71 -5.12 16.69
N VAL A 169 -5.94 -4.54 15.50
CA VAL A 169 -6.57 -5.23 14.36
C VAL A 169 -5.77 -6.46 13.96
N THR A 170 -4.52 -6.27 13.54
CA THR A 170 -3.67 -7.37 13.11
C THR A 170 -3.29 -8.30 14.25
N GLY A 171 -3.26 -7.81 15.50
CA GLY A 171 -3.07 -8.65 16.68
C GLY A 171 -4.23 -9.62 16.87
N THR A 172 -5.46 -9.11 16.77
CA THR A 172 -6.70 -9.91 16.82
C THR A 172 -6.72 -10.93 15.69
N GLU A 173 -6.48 -10.51 14.44
CA GLU A 173 -6.46 -11.40 13.27
C GLU A 173 -5.45 -12.54 13.41
N ASN A 174 -4.24 -12.22 13.89
CA ASN A 174 -3.15 -13.19 13.99
C ASN A 174 -3.41 -14.25 15.08
N VAL A 175 -3.91 -13.81 16.25
CA VAL A 175 -4.25 -14.71 17.35
C VAL A 175 -5.51 -15.50 17.02
N LEU A 176 -6.49 -14.89 16.33
CA LEU A 176 -7.69 -15.56 15.82
C LEU A 176 -7.32 -16.70 14.87
N MET A 177 -6.49 -16.43 13.85
CA MET A 177 -6.00 -17.46 12.92
C MET A 177 -5.24 -18.58 13.64
N ALA A 178 -4.51 -18.28 14.71
CA ALA A 178 -3.80 -19.31 15.46
C ALA A 178 -4.74 -20.18 16.31
N ALA A 179 -5.75 -19.55 16.91
CA ALA A 179 -6.71 -20.19 17.80
C ALA A 179 -7.59 -21.25 17.10
N VAL A 180 -7.86 -21.12 15.80
CA VAL A 180 -8.77 -22.04 15.10
C VAL A 180 -8.25 -23.48 15.01
N LEU A 181 -6.93 -23.71 15.11
CA LEU A 181 -6.34 -25.07 15.16
C LEU A 181 -5.79 -25.44 16.55
N ALA A 182 -5.95 -24.57 17.55
CA ALA A 182 -5.50 -24.83 18.91
C ALA A 182 -6.32 -25.95 19.57
N GLU A 183 -5.75 -26.64 20.56
CA GLU A 183 -6.47 -27.66 21.33
C GLU A 183 -7.36 -27.00 22.38
N GLY A 184 -8.69 -27.10 22.22
CA GLY A 184 -9.67 -26.57 23.17
C GLY A 184 -10.24 -25.21 22.76
N THR A 185 -10.87 -24.52 23.72
CA THR A 185 -11.56 -23.24 23.46
C THR A 185 -10.65 -22.06 23.79
N THR A 186 -10.57 -21.10 22.86
CA THR A 186 -9.94 -19.81 23.06
C THR A 186 -10.97 -18.72 23.25
N ILE A 187 -10.74 -17.82 24.20
CA ILE A 187 -11.53 -16.60 24.40
C ILE A 187 -10.61 -15.41 24.19
N LEU A 188 -10.98 -14.52 23.28
CA LEU A 188 -10.29 -13.25 23.04
C LEU A 188 -11.18 -12.10 23.50
N ASP A 189 -10.78 -11.38 24.54
CA ASP A 189 -11.47 -10.19 25.04
C ASP A 189 -10.74 -8.91 24.63
N ASN A 190 -11.50 -7.82 24.50
CA ASN A 190 -11.01 -6.55 23.94
C ASN A 190 -10.46 -6.71 22.50
N ALA A 191 -11.07 -7.63 21.75
CA ALA A 191 -10.74 -7.90 20.36
C ALA A 191 -11.14 -6.71 19.46
N ALA A 192 -10.40 -6.54 18.36
CA ALA A 192 -10.73 -5.59 17.31
C ALA A 192 -12.07 -5.95 16.64
N MET A 193 -12.92 -4.94 16.46
CA MET A 193 -14.29 -5.09 15.94
C MET A 193 -14.41 -4.70 14.46
N GLU A 194 -13.30 -4.31 13.84
CA GLU A 194 -13.24 -3.87 12.45
C GLU A 194 -13.93 -4.88 11.50
N PRO A 195 -14.65 -4.39 10.46
CA PRO A 195 -15.32 -5.24 9.48
C PRO A 195 -14.40 -6.29 8.84
N GLU A 196 -13.11 -5.94 8.70
CA GLU A 196 -12.07 -6.83 8.17
C GLU A 196 -11.79 -8.04 9.08
N VAL A 197 -11.87 -7.88 10.41
CA VAL A 197 -11.74 -9.00 11.37
C VAL A 197 -12.94 -9.93 11.26
N THR A 198 -14.13 -9.37 11.08
CA THR A 198 -15.36 -10.14 10.87
C THR A 198 -15.31 -10.93 9.56
N ASP A 199 -14.80 -10.33 8.48
CA ASP A 199 -14.66 -10.99 7.18
C ASP A 199 -13.63 -12.13 7.23
N LEU A 200 -12.52 -11.95 7.94
CA LEU A 200 -11.57 -13.02 8.24
C LEU A 200 -12.25 -14.18 9.01
N ALA A 201 -13.02 -13.87 10.05
CA ALA A 201 -13.75 -14.88 10.81
C ALA A 201 -14.76 -15.63 9.93
N GLN A 202 -15.46 -14.94 9.03
CA GLN A 202 -16.39 -15.55 8.07
C GLN A 202 -15.67 -16.47 7.09
N CYS A 203 -14.50 -16.06 6.57
CA CYS A 203 -13.65 -16.91 5.75
C CYS A 203 -13.25 -18.19 6.53
N LEU A 204 -12.74 -18.05 7.75
CA LEU A 204 -12.35 -19.19 8.58
C LEU A 204 -13.53 -20.14 8.86
N ILE A 205 -14.72 -19.61 9.14
CA ILE A 205 -15.95 -20.41 9.31
C ILE A 205 -16.31 -21.15 8.02
N ALA A 206 -16.20 -20.49 6.85
CA ALA A 206 -16.46 -21.13 5.56
C ALA A 206 -15.48 -22.28 5.27
N LEU A 207 -14.29 -22.26 5.86
CA LEU A 207 -13.29 -23.34 5.81
C LEU A 207 -13.46 -24.39 6.93
N GLY A 208 -14.45 -24.24 7.81
CA GLY A 208 -14.79 -25.21 8.85
C GLY A 208 -14.41 -24.83 10.28
N ALA A 209 -13.97 -23.59 10.54
CA ALA A 209 -13.72 -23.11 11.89
C ALA A 209 -15.03 -22.91 12.68
N LYS A 210 -14.93 -22.93 14.01
CA LYS A 210 -16.04 -22.65 14.92
C LYS A 210 -15.76 -21.37 15.71
N ILE A 211 -16.37 -20.28 15.30
CA ILE A 211 -16.12 -18.94 15.86
C ILE A 211 -17.47 -18.29 16.20
N GLU A 212 -17.59 -17.78 17.43
CA GLU A 212 -18.72 -17.00 17.92
C GLU A 212 -18.27 -15.58 18.31
N GLY A 213 -19.23 -14.64 18.38
CA GLY A 213 -18.98 -13.26 18.81
C GLY A 213 -18.51 -12.32 17.69
N LEU A 214 -18.76 -12.67 16.42
CA LEU A 214 -18.41 -11.86 15.25
C LEU A 214 -18.91 -10.41 15.39
N GLY A 215 -18.06 -9.44 15.07
CA GLY A 215 -18.38 -8.02 15.20
C GLY A 215 -18.46 -7.51 16.64
N THR A 216 -18.05 -8.30 17.64
CA THR A 216 -18.02 -7.90 19.05
C THR A 216 -16.60 -7.92 19.61
N ALA A 217 -16.38 -7.26 20.75
CA ALA A 217 -15.08 -7.23 21.42
C ALA A 217 -14.71 -8.55 22.13
N ARG A 218 -15.59 -9.57 22.07
CA ARG A 218 -15.35 -10.90 22.65
C ARG A 218 -15.55 -11.98 21.59
N LEU A 219 -14.46 -12.65 21.21
CA LEU A 219 -14.51 -13.79 20.31
C LEU A 219 -14.34 -15.09 21.10
N VAL A 220 -15.15 -16.09 20.79
CA VAL A 220 -15.02 -17.45 21.34
C VAL A 220 -14.74 -18.41 20.19
N ILE A 221 -13.62 -19.10 20.26
CA ILE A 221 -13.11 -19.96 19.19
C ILE A 221 -12.98 -21.38 19.74
N GLU A 222 -13.75 -22.33 19.22
CA GLU A 222 -13.53 -23.75 19.49
C GLU A 222 -12.55 -24.28 18.45
N GLY A 223 -11.33 -24.63 18.89
CA GLY A 223 -10.31 -25.12 17.98
C GLY A 223 -10.69 -26.46 17.36
N VAL A 224 -10.36 -26.61 16.08
CA VAL A 224 -10.66 -27.80 15.26
C VAL A 224 -9.37 -28.48 14.80
N GLU A 225 -9.46 -29.76 14.45
CA GLU A 225 -8.28 -30.53 13.98
C GLU A 225 -7.77 -30.07 12.62
N ARG A 226 -8.65 -29.55 11.75
CA ARG A 226 -8.31 -29.13 10.39
C ARG A 226 -9.33 -28.15 9.83
N LEU A 227 -8.87 -27.32 8.88
CA LEU A 227 -9.72 -26.55 7.98
C LEU A 227 -9.67 -27.15 6.57
N SER A 228 -10.79 -27.17 5.87
CA SER A 228 -10.87 -27.61 4.48
C SER A 228 -10.49 -26.50 3.51
N GLY A 229 -10.40 -26.85 2.22
CA GLY A 229 -10.48 -25.86 1.14
C GLY A 229 -11.88 -25.24 1.04
N GLY A 230 -12.03 -24.21 0.21
CA GLY A 230 -13.30 -23.52 0.05
C GLY A 230 -13.19 -22.28 -0.83
N ARG A 231 -14.24 -21.47 -0.82
CA ARG A 231 -14.31 -20.20 -1.56
C ARG A 231 -14.80 -19.08 -0.64
N HIS A 232 -14.16 -17.92 -0.71
CA HIS A 232 -14.55 -16.73 0.03
C HIS A 232 -14.48 -15.48 -0.86
N GLU A 233 -15.48 -14.62 -0.79
CA GLU A 233 -15.48 -13.33 -1.48
C GLU A 233 -15.14 -12.21 -0.48
N VAL A 234 -14.08 -11.45 -0.76
CA VAL A 234 -13.63 -10.36 0.12
C VAL A 234 -14.68 -9.24 0.15
N LEU A 235 -14.98 -8.72 1.35
CA LEU A 235 -15.92 -7.61 1.49
C LEU A 235 -15.47 -6.34 0.72
N PRO A 236 -16.39 -5.42 0.39
CA PRO A 236 -16.03 -4.12 -0.18
C PRO A 236 -15.10 -3.25 0.67
N ASP A 237 -14.21 -2.48 0.03
CA ASP A 237 -13.32 -1.55 0.73
C ASP A 237 -14.08 -0.30 1.22
N ARG A 238 -14.38 -0.26 2.53
CA ARG A 238 -15.04 0.88 3.17
C ARG A 238 -14.21 2.17 3.16
N ILE A 239 -12.89 2.08 3.06
CA ILE A 239 -12.00 3.26 3.00
C ILE A 239 -11.97 3.83 1.58
N GLU A 240 -11.93 2.96 0.56
CA GLU A 240 -12.11 3.38 -0.82
C GLU A 240 -13.49 4.01 -1.03
N THR A 241 -14.54 3.35 -0.55
CA THR A 241 -15.93 3.85 -0.55
C THR A 241 -15.98 5.26 0.05
N GLY A 242 -15.47 5.43 1.27
CA GLY A 242 -15.46 6.72 1.95
C GLY A 242 -14.67 7.79 1.18
N THR A 243 -13.58 7.40 0.51
CA THR A 243 -12.76 8.34 -0.26
C THR A 243 -13.52 8.92 -1.46
N PHE A 244 -14.28 8.10 -2.19
CA PHE A 244 -15.14 8.60 -3.29
C PHE A 244 -16.31 9.43 -2.80
N LEU A 245 -16.93 9.06 -1.67
CA LEU A 245 -17.99 9.86 -1.04
C LEU A 245 -17.47 11.23 -0.60
N VAL A 246 -16.27 11.29 0.00
CA VAL A 246 -15.61 12.55 0.35
C VAL A 246 -15.29 13.37 -0.90
N ALA A 247 -14.81 12.74 -1.99
CA ALA A 247 -14.55 13.42 -3.26
C ALA A 247 -15.82 14.09 -3.82
N ALA A 248 -16.94 13.37 -3.80
CA ALA A 248 -18.24 13.89 -4.21
C ALA A 248 -18.69 15.06 -3.30
N ALA A 249 -18.51 14.91 -1.99
CA ALA A 249 -18.85 15.94 -1.01
C ALA A 249 -18.04 17.22 -1.20
N MET A 250 -16.73 17.10 -1.40
CA MET A 250 -15.81 18.22 -1.60
C MET A 250 -16.13 19.02 -2.86
N THR A 251 -16.42 18.30 -3.95
CA THR A 251 -16.66 18.91 -5.27
C THR A 251 -18.08 19.43 -5.46
N GLY A 252 -18.95 19.32 -4.45
CA GLY A 252 -20.36 19.71 -4.52
C GLY A 252 -21.18 18.82 -5.46
N GLY A 253 -20.68 17.62 -5.77
CA GLY A 253 -21.20 16.72 -6.78
C GLY A 253 -22.30 15.78 -6.29
N LYS A 254 -22.61 14.79 -7.14
CA LYS A 254 -23.53 13.69 -6.87
C LYS A 254 -22.96 12.37 -7.39
N VAL A 255 -22.61 11.46 -6.49
CA VAL A 255 -21.98 10.18 -6.85
C VAL A 255 -22.70 9.02 -6.19
N THR A 256 -22.99 7.99 -6.99
CA THR A 256 -23.42 6.68 -6.49
C THR A 256 -22.21 5.75 -6.43
N VAL A 257 -21.92 5.25 -5.24
CA VAL A 257 -20.84 4.29 -5.00
C VAL A 257 -21.45 2.89 -4.92
N ASN A 258 -21.23 2.09 -5.96
CA ASN A 258 -21.72 0.73 -6.12
C ASN A 258 -20.77 -0.28 -5.47
N ARG A 259 -21.30 -1.45 -5.11
CA ARG A 259 -20.59 -2.49 -4.34
C ARG A 259 -20.02 -1.93 -3.04
N ALA A 260 -20.79 -1.07 -2.37
CA ALA A 260 -20.48 -0.54 -1.05
C ALA A 260 -21.19 -1.36 0.03
N ARG A 261 -20.82 -1.16 1.29
CA ARG A 261 -21.49 -1.82 2.43
C ARG A 261 -21.78 -0.79 3.53
N PRO A 262 -22.92 -0.08 3.48
CA PRO A 262 -23.17 1.09 4.33
C PRO A 262 -23.04 0.81 5.82
N ASN A 263 -23.51 -0.36 6.29
CA ASN A 263 -23.47 -0.76 7.70
C ASN A 263 -22.05 -0.99 8.27
N THR A 264 -21.01 -0.86 7.46
CA THR A 264 -19.60 -0.94 7.91
C THR A 264 -18.95 0.43 8.12
N MET A 265 -19.70 1.52 7.92
CA MET A 265 -19.11 2.86 7.90
C MET A 265 -20.02 3.98 8.44
N ASP A 266 -20.92 3.65 9.37
CA ASP A 266 -21.88 4.59 9.98
C ASP A 266 -21.25 5.90 10.47
N ALA A 267 -20.09 5.83 11.16
CA ALA A 267 -19.39 7.02 11.64
C ALA A 267 -18.93 7.96 10.51
N VAL A 268 -18.54 7.40 9.35
CA VAL A 268 -18.14 8.17 8.17
C VAL A 268 -19.36 8.82 7.52
N LEU A 269 -20.45 8.06 7.35
CA LEU A 269 -21.70 8.55 6.75
C LEU A 269 -22.32 9.65 7.61
N ALA A 270 -22.35 9.47 8.93
CA ALA A 270 -22.82 10.49 9.86
C ALA A 270 -22.05 11.81 9.70
N LYS A 271 -20.71 11.74 9.58
CA LYS A 271 -19.88 12.94 9.36
C LYS A 271 -20.09 13.60 8.00
N LEU A 272 -20.38 12.84 6.95
CA LEU A 272 -20.74 13.40 5.65
C LEU A 272 -22.12 14.10 5.70
N VAL A 273 -23.09 13.54 6.42
CA VAL A 273 -24.38 14.20 6.68
C VAL A 273 -24.21 15.48 7.49
N GLU A 274 -23.37 15.47 8.54
CA GLU A 274 -23.00 16.68 9.30
C GLU A 274 -22.35 17.75 8.40
N ALA A 275 -21.54 17.32 7.42
CA ALA A 275 -20.94 18.20 6.41
C ALA A 275 -21.96 18.76 5.41
N GLY A 276 -23.22 18.31 5.45
CA GLY A 276 -24.32 18.82 4.64
C GLY A 276 -24.73 17.94 3.45
N ALA A 277 -24.18 16.73 3.35
CA ALA A 277 -24.56 15.79 2.31
C ALA A 277 -25.94 15.17 2.55
N THR A 278 -26.68 14.93 1.46
CA THR A 278 -27.82 14.01 1.46
C THR A 278 -27.29 12.63 1.10
N ILE A 279 -27.57 11.62 1.93
CA ILE A 279 -27.11 10.25 1.70
C ILE A 279 -28.31 9.31 1.60
N GLU A 280 -28.35 8.52 0.54
CA GLU A 280 -29.29 7.42 0.33
C GLU A 280 -28.49 6.11 0.25
N THR A 281 -29.00 5.05 0.88
CA THR A 281 -28.30 3.75 0.95
C THR A 281 -29.21 2.62 0.51
N SER A 282 -28.69 1.70 -0.31
CA SER A 282 -29.26 0.36 -0.49
C SER A 282 -28.46 -0.66 0.36
N GLU A 283 -28.66 -1.95 0.13
CA GLU A 283 -27.83 -2.99 0.74
C GLU A 283 -26.36 -2.93 0.25
N ASP A 284 -26.17 -2.53 -1.01
CA ASP A 284 -24.93 -2.67 -1.77
C ASP A 284 -24.45 -1.37 -2.46
N SER A 285 -25.11 -0.23 -2.21
CA SER A 285 -24.74 1.06 -2.77
C SER A 285 -25.00 2.23 -1.82
N ILE A 286 -24.25 3.31 -2.02
CA ILE A 286 -24.37 4.56 -1.28
C ILE A 286 -24.37 5.71 -2.28
N THR A 287 -25.45 6.49 -2.30
CA THR A 287 -25.55 7.71 -3.11
C THR A 287 -25.34 8.90 -2.21
N LEU A 288 -24.40 9.79 -2.57
CA LEU A 288 -24.17 11.07 -1.92
C LEU A 288 -24.49 12.21 -2.88
N ASP A 289 -25.28 13.18 -2.41
CA ASP A 289 -25.64 14.39 -3.15
C ASP A 289 -25.44 15.65 -2.29
N MET A 290 -24.61 16.58 -2.77
CA MET A 290 -24.39 17.88 -2.13
C MET A 290 -25.31 18.97 -2.66
N HIS A 291 -26.06 18.73 -3.74
CA HIS A 291 -26.90 19.73 -4.39
C HIS A 291 -26.12 21.00 -4.79
N GLY A 292 -24.86 20.85 -5.21
CA GLY A 292 -23.98 21.96 -5.58
C GLY A 292 -23.50 22.82 -4.40
N LYS A 293 -23.74 22.41 -3.15
CA LYS A 293 -23.36 23.19 -1.96
C LYS A 293 -21.93 22.90 -1.54
N ARG A 294 -21.25 23.93 -1.03
CA ARG A 294 -19.98 23.80 -0.31
C ARG A 294 -20.21 22.96 0.97
N PRO A 295 -19.33 22.00 1.30
CA PRO A 295 -19.45 21.24 2.54
C PRO A 295 -19.24 22.15 3.75
N LYS A 296 -19.80 21.77 4.90
CA LYS A 296 -19.54 22.40 6.20
C LYS A 296 -18.38 21.69 6.90
N ALA A 297 -17.55 22.46 7.61
CA ALA A 297 -16.44 21.89 8.35
C ALA A 297 -16.96 21.01 9.50
N VAL A 298 -16.33 19.86 9.71
CA VAL A 298 -16.74 18.88 10.72
C VAL A 298 -15.61 18.59 11.71
N ASN A 299 -16.00 18.37 12.96
CA ASN A 299 -15.09 17.89 13.99
C ASN A 299 -15.05 16.36 13.97
N LEU A 300 -13.86 15.80 14.11
CA LEU A 300 -13.67 14.35 14.16
C LEU A 300 -12.61 13.96 15.19
N THR A 301 -12.82 12.80 15.80
CA THR A 301 -11.86 12.16 16.70
C THR A 301 -11.76 10.72 16.27
N THR A 302 -10.57 10.29 15.87
CA THR A 302 -10.33 8.90 15.46
C THR A 302 -10.37 8.01 16.69
N ALA A 303 -10.83 6.78 16.53
CA ALA A 303 -10.82 5.73 17.57
C ALA A 303 -11.02 4.35 16.89
N PRO A 304 -10.82 3.23 17.61
CA PRO A 304 -11.08 1.90 17.05
C PRO A 304 -12.53 1.75 16.60
N TYR A 305 -12.78 0.87 15.63
CA TYR A 305 -14.14 0.62 15.13
C TYR A 305 -15.09 0.21 16.29
N PRO A 306 -16.35 0.70 16.36
CA PRO A 306 -17.14 1.38 15.33
C PRO A 306 -16.98 2.91 15.26
N ALA A 307 -16.01 3.50 15.97
CA ALA A 307 -15.77 4.94 15.89
C ALA A 307 -15.16 5.37 14.54
N PHE A 308 -14.90 6.67 14.41
CA PHE A 308 -14.40 7.23 13.16
C PHE A 308 -13.00 6.66 12.82
N PRO A 309 -12.81 6.04 11.64
CA PRO A 309 -11.57 5.34 11.33
C PRO A 309 -10.44 6.31 11.00
N THR A 310 -9.27 6.11 11.60
CA THR A 310 -8.04 6.86 11.30
C THR A 310 -7.66 6.81 9.81
N ASP A 311 -8.04 5.75 9.09
CA ASP A 311 -7.82 5.61 7.65
C ASP A 311 -8.63 6.57 6.77
N MET A 312 -9.65 7.24 7.32
CA MET A 312 -10.41 8.32 6.66
C MET A 312 -10.01 9.72 7.13
N GLN A 313 -9.10 9.83 8.10
CA GLN A 313 -8.74 11.12 8.71
C GLN A 313 -8.16 12.11 7.70
N ALA A 314 -7.22 11.66 6.86
CA ALA A 314 -6.57 12.54 5.89
C ALA A 314 -7.55 13.05 4.81
N GLN A 315 -8.47 12.22 4.36
CA GLN A 315 -9.50 12.56 3.37
C GLN A 315 -10.46 13.61 3.95
N PHE A 316 -10.89 13.45 5.20
CA PHE A 316 -11.73 14.45 5.87
C PHE A 316 -10.99 15.73 6.21
N MET A 317 -9.67 15.67 6.45
CA MET A 317 -8.85 16.87 6.54
C MET A 317 -8.88 17.66 5.23
N ALA A 318 -8.70 16.98 4.08
CA ALA A 318 -8.83 17.63 2.77
C ALA A 318 -10.22 18.23 2.56
N LEU A 319 -11.29 17.57 3.03
CA LEU A 319 -12.64 18.14 3.03
C LEU A 319 -12.72 19.42 3.88
N ASN A 320 -12.21 19.40 5.10
CA ASN A 320 -12.22 20.56 5.99
C ASN A 320 -11.40 21.73 5.41
N CYS A 321 -10.34 21.48 4.64
CA CYS A 321 -9.57 22.53 3.97
C CYS A 321 -10.41 23.36 2.98
N VAL A 322 -11.51 22.80 2.47
CA VAL A 322 -12.39 23.47 1.49
C VAL A 322 -13.80 23.74 2.01
N ALA A 323 -14.08 23.34 3.26
CA ALA A 323 -15.40 23.44 3.85
C ALA A 323 -15.67 24.83 4.45
N ASP A 324 -16.94 25.17 4.67
CA ASP A 324 -17.33 26.40 5.37
C ASP A 324 -17.14 26.22 6.89
N GLY A 325 -16.37 27.12 7.50
CA GLY A 325 -16.07 27.12 8.94
C GLY A 325 -14.70 26.55 9.33
N VAL A 326 -14.61 26.08 10.58
CA VAL A 326 -13.39 25.53 11.18
C VAL A 326 -13.69 24.12 11.69
N GLY A 327 -12.86 23.16 11.30
CA GLY A 327 -12.94 21.77 11.74
C GLY A 327 -11.76 21.39 12.62
N VAL A 328 -12.02 20.63 13.68
CA VAL A 328 -10.99 20.13 14.61
C VAL A 328 -10.87 18.61 14.45
N ILE A 329 -9.66 18.15 14.20
CA ILE A 329 -9.32 16.75 14.00
C ILE A 329 -8.43 16.28 15.13
N ASN A 330 -8.89 15.31 15.93
CA ASN A 330 -8.08 14.65 16.95
C ASN A 330 -7.71 13.23 16.47
N GLU A 331 -6.41 12.95 16.36
CA GLU A 331 -5.90 11.62 15.98
C GLU A 331 -5.44 10.86 17.23
N THR A 332 -6.19 9.83 17.64
CA THR A 332 -5.91 9.06 18.85
C THR A 332 -5.25 7.70 18.59
N ILE A 333 -5.20 7.26 17.32
CA ILE A 333 -4.66 5.95 16.95
C ILE A 333 -3.17 6.03 16.59
N PHE A 334 -2.78 7.06 15.84
CA PHE A 334 -1.42 7.20 15.32
C PHE A 334 -0.83 8.58 15.57
N GLU A 335 0.13 8.64 16.50
CA GLU A 335 0.73 9.87 17.03
C GLU A 335 1.25 10.85 15.96
N ASN A 336 1.75 10.33 14.82
CA ASN A 336 2.39 11.14 13.78
C ASN A 336 1.64 11.12 12.44
N ARG A 337 0.33 10.83 12.44
CA ARG A 337 -0.46 10.76 11.19
C ARG A 337 -0.97 12.12 10.72
N PHE A 338 -0.08 13.11 10.67
CA PHE A 338 -0.31 14.45 10.09
C PHE A 338 0.76 14.84 9.05
N MET A 339 1.54 13.89 8.55
CA MET A 339 2.61 14.15 7.59
C MET A 339 2.12 14.82 6.29
N HIS A 340 0.87 14.60 5.89
CA HIS A 340 0.22 15.24 4.74
C HIS A 340 -0.08 16.73 4.94
N VAL A 341 -0.11 17.23 6.18
CA VAL A 341 -0.42 18.65 6.47
C VAL A 341 0.53 19.57 5.73
N ASN A 342 1.85 19.30 5.78
CA ASN A 342 2.84 20.14 5.11
C ASN A 342 2.61 20.22 3.59
N GLU A 343 2.13 19.14 2.98
CA GLU A 343 1.82 19.11 1.55
C GLU A 343 0.50 19.83 1.24
N LEU A 344 -0.49 19.77 2.13
CA LEU A 344 -1.71 20.58 2.03
C LEU A 344 -1.43 22.09 2.20
N LEU A 345 -0.51 22.48 3.09
CA LEU A 345 -0.08 23.87 3.24
C LEU A 345 0.55 24.41 1.94
N ARG A 346 1.27 23.56 1.19
CA ARG A 346 1.81 23.93 -0.14
C ARG A 346 0.70 24.21 -1.17
N LEU A 347 -0.48 23.63 -0.97
CA LEU A 347 -1.69 23.92 -1.75
C LEU A 347 -2.47 25.13 -1.21
N GLY A 348 -1.93 25.85 -0.22
CA GLY A 348 -2.56 27.03 0.37
C GLY A 348 -3.64 26.73 1.42
N ALA A 349 -3.67 25.52 1.98
CA ALA A 349 -4.54 25.22 3.12
C ALA A 349 -4.12 25.98 4.39
N ASP A 350 -5.07 26.26 5.28
CA ASP A 350 -4.82 26.84 6.61
C ASP A 350 -5.06 25.77 7.68
N ILE A 351 -3.95 25.23 8.20
CA ILE A 351 -3.95 24.12 9.16
C ILE A 351 -2.92 24.41 10.26
N GLN A 352 -3.37 24.39 11.51
CA GLN A 352 -2.52 24.45 12.69
C GLN A 352 -2.53 23.10 13.40
N VAL A 353 -1.35 22.53 13.65
CA VAL A 353 -1.19 21.25 14.37
C VAL A 353 -0.61 21.49 15.75
N GLU A 354 -1.28 20.98 16.77
CA GLU A 354 -0.86 21.00 18.17
C GLU A 354 -0.95 19.59 18.75
N GLY A 355 0.22 18.92 18.84
CA GLY A 355 0.29 17.53 19.28
C GLY A 355 -0.53 16.61 18.37
N HIS A 356 -1.54 15.95 18.93
CA HIS A 356 -2.44 15.05 18.21
C HIS A 356 -3.67 15.74 17.61
N THR A 357 -3.75 17.06 17.68
CA THR A 357 -4.91 17.85 17.24
C THR A 357 -4.52 18.74 16.07
N ALA A 358 -5.34 18.73 15.02
CA ALA A 358 -5.23 19.65 13.89
C ALA A 358 -6.48 20.52 13.80
N ILE A 359 -6.28 21.84 13.74
CA ILE A 359 -7.31 22.85 13.54
C ILE A 359 -7.23 23.27 12.08
N VAL A 360 -8.29 23.03 11.32
CA VAL A 360 -8.37 23.28 9.88
C VAL A 360 -9.37 24.39 9.63
N ARG A 361 -8.93 25.49 9.03
CA ARG A 361 -9.81 26.57 8.58
C ARG A 361 -10.03 26.41 7.07
N GLY A 362 -11.29 26.30 6.67
CA GLY A 362 -11.60 26.03 5.27
C GLY A 362 -11.64 27.28 4.39
N HIS A 363 -11.12 27.13 3.17
CA HIS A 363 -11.13 28.14 2.10
C HIS A 363 -12.04 27.71 0.96
N GLU A 364 -12.46 28.62 0.08
CA GLU A 364 -13.31 28.24 -1.07
C GLU A 364 -12.55 27.39 -2.09
N ARG A 365 -11.27 27.68 -2.29
CA ARG A 365 -10.39 26.98 -3.23
C ARG A 365 -8.97 26.89 -2.68
N LEU A 366 -8.27 25.87 -3.14
CA LEU A 366 -6.84 25.68 -2.93
C LEU A 366 -6.06 26.17 -4.17
N SER A 367 -4.73 26.16 -4.12
CA SER A 367 -3.85 26.50 -5.24
C SER A 367 -3.06 25.27 -5.68
N GLY A 368 -3.07 24.97 -6.98
CA GLY A 368 -2.37 23.81 -7.53
C GLY A 368 -0.85 23.96 -7.38
N ALA A 369 -0.20 22.92 -6.87
CA ALA A 369 1.25 22.89 -6.70
C ALA A 369 1.82 21.46 -6.84
N PRO A 370 3.15 21.33 -7.03
CA PRO A 370 3.84 20.05 -6.86
C PRO A 370 3.88 19.63 -5.38
N VAL A 371 3.44 18.41 -5.11
CA VAL A 371 3.37 17.79 -3.77
C VAL A 371 3.87 16.35 -3.81
N MET A 372 4.22 15.80 -2.64
CA MET A 372 4.74 14.44 -2.50
C MET A 372 3.87 13.57 -1.60
N ALA A 373 3.49 12.39 -2.08
CA ALA A 373 2.87 11.38 -1.22
C ALA A 373 3.84 10.89 -0.14
N THR A 374 3.37 10.88 1.12
CA THR A 374 4.11 10.44 2.31
C THR A 374 3.64 9.07 2.82
N ASP A 375 2.35 8.78 2.65
CA ASP A 375 1.73 7.50 2.95
C ASP A 375 0.54 7.21 2.04
N LEU A 376 -0.03 6.02 2.19
CA LEU A 376 -1.14 5.51 1.38
C LEU A 376 -2.38 6.42 1.43
N ARG A 377 -2.87 6.80 2.62
CA ARG A 377 -4.12 7.56 2.75
C ARG A 377 -3.88 9.06 2.57
N ALA A 378 -2.70 9.54 2.97
CA ALA A 378 -2.22 10.88 2.61
C ALA A 378 -2.24 11.12 1.09
N SER A 379 -1.75 10.16 0.30
CA SER A 379 -1.71 10.30 -1.16
C SER A 379 -3.10 10.52 -1.78
N ALA A 380 -4.14 9.83 -1.28
CA ALA A 380 -5.51 10.06 -1.71
C ALA A 380 -6.00 11.45 -1.29
N SER A 381 -5.71 11.89 -0.06
CA SER A 381 -6.10 13.24 0.38
C SER A 381 -5.51 14.36 -0.49
N LEU A 382 -4.29 14.19 -1.00
CA LEU A 382 -3.65 15.15 -1.90
C LEU A 382 -4.30 15.16 -3.30
N ILE A 383 -4.74 14.00 -3.79
CA ILE A 383 -5.55 13.91 -5.01
C ILE A 383 -6.87 14.68 -4.81
N LEU A 384 -7.57 14.44 -3.69
CA LEU A 384 -8.83 15.10 -3.38
C LEU A 384 -8.67 16.62 -3.25
N ALA A 385 -7.62 17.07 -2.57
CA ALA A 385 -7.27 18.49 -2.49
C ALA A 385 -6.99 19.09 -3.88
N GLY A 386 -6.31 18.34 -4.76
CA GLY A 386 -6.07 18.74 -6.14
C GLY A 386 -7.34 18.94 -6.97
N LEU A 387 -8.42 18.19 -6.70
CA LEU A 387 -9.72 18.39 -7.35
C LEU A 387 -10.33 19.76 -7.03
N MET A 388 -9.96 20.34 -5.88
CA MET A 388 -10.45 21.63 -5.38
C MET A 388 -9.42 22.77 -5.51
N ALA A 389 -8.33 22.51 -6.22
CA ALA A 389 -7.25 23.47 -6.41
C ALA A 389 -7.37 24.20 -7.76
N ASP A 390 -7.07 25.50 -7.78
CA ASP A 390 -6.94 26.25 -9.02
C ASP A 390 -5.63 25.87 -9.72
N GLY A 391 -5.73 25.39 -10.96
CA GLY A 391 -4.60 24.95 -11.78
C GLY A 391 -4.24 23.48 -11.56
N ASP A 392 -3.01 23.12 -11.93
CA ASP A 392 -2.53 21.74 -11.92
C ASP A 392 -1.85 21.41 -10.58
N THR A 393 -2.31 20.33 -9.94
CA THR A 393 -1.63 19.69 -8.82
C THR A 393 -0.87 18.47 -9.32
N THR A 394 0.44 18.41 -9.07
CA THR A 394 1.28 17.26 -9.45
C THR A 394 1.70 16.49 -8.21
N ILE A 395 1.30 15.22 -8.13
CA ILE A 395 1.58 14.34 -6.98
C ILE A 395 2.65 13.32 -7.37
N ASP A 396 3.81 13.41 -6.73
CA ASP A 396 4.90 12.45 -6.85
C ASP A 396 4.81 11.33 -5.81
N ARG A 397 5.66 10.30 -5.97
CA ARG A 397 5.75 9.11 -5.08
C ARG A 397 4.46 8.30 -5.00
N ILE A 398 3.75 8.18 -6.13
CA ILE A 398 2.46 7.47 -6.22
C ILE A 398 2.54 5.96 -5.93
N TYR A 399 3.73 5.39 -5.79
CA TYR A 399 3.88 4.01 -5.27
C TYR A 399 3.28 3.84 -3.87
N HIS A 400 3.12 4.91 -3.09
CA HIS A 400 2.35 4.86 -1.84
C HIS A 400 0.86 4.65 -2.07
N LEU A 401 0.30 5.29 -3.10
CA LEU A 401 -1.11 5.21 -3.50
C LEU A 401 -1.44 3.82 -4.07
N ASP A 402 -0.58 3.30 -4.93
CA ASP A 402 -0.73 2.01 -5.62
C ASP A 402 -0.75 0.79 -4.65
N ARG A 403 -0.46 1.03 -3.37
CA ARG A 403 -0.56 0.02 -2.31
C ARG A 403 -1.98 -0.15 -1.77
N GLY A 404 -2.90 0.76 -2.04
CA GLY A 404 -4.23 0.71 -1.41
C GLY A 404 -5.35 1.45 -2.10
N TYR A 405 -5.15 1.90 -3.34
CA TYR A 405 -6.21 2.28 -4.26
C TYR A 405 -5.95 1.67 -5.63
N GLU A 406 -6.98 1.07 -6.20
CA GLU A 406 -6.91 0.43 -7.52
C GLU A 406 -7.43 1.42 -8.58
N ASN A 407 -6.55 1.80 -9.51
CA ASN A 407 -6.85 2.68 -10.65
C ASN A 407 -7.70 3.91 -10.27
N ILE A 408 -7.35 4.59 -9.17
CA ILE A 408 -8.14 5.72 -8.66
C ILE A 408 -8.30 6.83 -9.70
N GLU A 409 -7.30 7.02 -10.57
CA GLU A 409 -7.38 7.98 -11.68
C GLU A 409 -8.45 7.62 -12.70
N GLU A 410 -8.65 6.33 -13.00
CA GLU A 410 -9.67 5.87 -13.96
C GLU A 410 -11.06 6.05 -13.35
N LYS A 411 -11.22 5.64 -12.09
CA LYS A 411 -12.45 5.77 -11.32
C LYS A 411 -12.86 7.24 -11.10
N LEU A 412 -11.91 8.13 -10.83
CA LEU A 412 -12.19 9.57 -10.74
C LEU A 412 -12.47 10.20 -12.11
N SER A 413 -11.76 9.78 -13.15
CA SER A 413 -12.01 10.25 -14.52
C SER A 413 -13.41 9.89 -15.00
N SER A 414 -13.91 8.68 -14.66
CA SER A 414 -15.27 8.26 -15.01
C SER A 414 -16.35 9.08 -14.30
N LEU A 415 -16.01 9.77 -13.21
CA LEU A 415 -16.89 10.71 -12.49
C LEU A 415 -16.75 12.16 -12.98
N GLY A 416 -15.94 12.41 -14.02
CA GLY A 416 -15.74 13.74 -14.60
C GLY A 416 -14.52 14.51 -14.08
N ALA A 417 -13.65 13.90 -13.27
CA ALA A 417 -12.41 14.54 -12.86
C ALA A 417 -11.43 14.67 -14.04
N THR A 418 -10.71 15.80 -14.11
CA THR A 418 -9.55 15.92 -15.01
C THR A 418 -8.30 15.43 -14.28
N ILE A 419 -8.03 14.13 -14.39
CA ILE A 419 -6.90 13.47 -13.72
C ILE A 419 -6.19 12.53 -14.70
N ARG A 420 -4.87 12.45 -14.60
CA ARG A 420 -4.08 11.53 -15.42
C ARG A 420 -2.83 11.05 -14.70
N ARG A 421 -2.50 9.77 -14.90
CA ARG A 421 -1.18 9.23 -14.56
C ARG A 421 -0.20 9.56 -15.68
N ALA A 422 0.85 10.32 -15.36
CA ALA A 422 1.91 10.67 -16.29
C ALA A 422 3.16 9.83 -16.02
N LEU A 423 3.64 9.12 -17.03
CA LEU A 423 4.94 8.45 -17.02
C LEU A 423 6.00 9.41 -17.56
N LEU A 424 7.13 9.53 -16.85
CA LEU A 424 8.26 10.37 -17.28
C LEU A 424 8.85 9.96 -18.65
N VAL A 425 8.46 8.80 -19.19
CA VAL A 425 8.90 8.25 -20.49
C VAL A 425 8.37 9.08 -21.67
N LEU A 426 7.20 9.72 -21.56
CA LEU A 426 6.58 10.40 -22.69
C LEU A 426 7.37 11.63 -23.17
N VAL A 427 8.09 12.30 -22.28
CA VAL A 427 8.94 13.45 -22.64
C VAL A 427 10.14 13.01 -23.46
N LEU A 428 10.73 11.85 -23.17
CA LEU A 428 11.86 11.31 -23.93
C LEU A 428 11.43 10.80 -25.31
N ILE A 429 10.24 10.23 -25.46
CA ILE A 429 9.74 9.80 -26.77
C ILE A 429 9.40 11.01 -27.63
N VAL A 430 8.76 12.05 -27.09
CA VAL A 430 8.43 13.27 -27.87
C VAL A 430 9.69 14.07 -28.21
N LEU A 431 10.67 14.18 -27.31
CA LEU A 431 11.98 14.79 -27.62
C LEU A 431 12.81 13.94 -28.57
N ALA A 432 12.74 12.60 -28.48
CA ALA A 432 13.33 11.71 -29.47
C ALA A 432 12.64 11.88 -30.83
N TRP A 433 11.31 11.97 -30.89
CA TRP A 433 10.56 12.18 -32.13
C TRP A 433 10.87 13.53 -32.78
N LEU A 434 10.96 14.60 -31.98
CA LEU A 434 11.36 15.93 -32.45
C LEU A 434 12.86 16.00 -32.83
N GLY A 435 13.70 15.12 -32.28
CA GLY A 435 15.15 15.03 -32.56
C GLY A 435 15.57 13.99 -33.61
N TYR A 436 14.71 13.05 -33.99
CA TYR A 436 15.04 11.92 -34.89
C TYR A 436 14.64 12.11 -36.36
N ALA A 437 14.14 13.28 -36.75
CA ALA A 437 13.95 13.60 -38.17
C ALA A 437 15.27 13.90 -38.91
N TRP A 438 16.40 14.02 -38.20
CA TRP A 438 17.69 14.40 -38.80
C TRP A 438 18.73 13.27 -38.87
N TYR A 439 18.45 12.09 -38.32
CA TYR A 439 19.41 10.97 -38.24
C TYR A 439 18.89 9.63 -38.77
N ALA A 440 17.79 9.61 -39.52
CA ALA A 440 17.25 8.41 -40.14
C ALA A 440 17.91 8.08 -41.49
N ASN A 441 19.24 8.07 -41.53
CA ASN A 441 20.02 7.47 -42.61
C ASN A 441 21.36 7.01 -42.03
N ILE A 442 21.40 5.81 -41.44
CA ILE A 442 22.54 4.87 -41.44
C ILE A 442 22.11 3.60 -40.66
N ALA A 443 22.12 2.49 -41.41
CA ALA A 443 22.39 1.12 -41.00
C ALA A 443 21.44 0.41 -40.00
N ILE A 444 20.51 -0.32 -40.61
CA ILE A 444 20.03 -1.64 -40.20
C ILE A 444 21.24 -2.61 -40.12
N THR A 445 21.42 -3.36 -39.02
CA THR A 445 21.57 -4.84 -38.99
C THR A 445 22.14 -5.41 -37.66
N LYS A 446 21.56 -6.56 -37.26
CA LYS A 446 22.10 -7.72 -36.51
C LYS A 446 22.12 -7.73 -34.97
N GLY A 447 21.19 -8.51 -34.40
CA GLY A 447 21.49 -9.77 -33.68
C GLY A 447 21.96 -9.66 -32.23
N ILE A 448 21.07 -9.98 -31.27
CA ILE A 448 21.40 -10.18 -29.86
C ILE A 448 21.09 -11.64 -29.49
N GLU A 449 22.10 -12.39 -29.06
CA GLU A 449 21.96 -13.66 -28.33
C GLU A 449 22.33 -13.43 -26.86
N GLN A 450 21.57 -14.04 -25.94
CA GLN A 450 21.69 -13.91 -24.50
C GLN A 450 22.60 -15.02 -23.96
N LYS A 451 23.63 -14.69 -23.17
CA LYS A 451 24.52 -15.67 -22.53
C LYS A 451 24.63 -15.40 -21.03
N ASP A 452 24.38 -16.42 -20.21
CA ASP A 452 24.51 -16.37 -18.75
C ASP A 452 26.00 -16.34 -18.32
N MET A 453 26.27 -15.62 -17.23
CA MET A 453 27.61 -15.40 -16.67
C MET A 453 28.02 -16.51 -15.69
N ASP A 454 29.22 -17.07 -15.88
CA ASP A 454 29.96 -17.87 -14.90
C ASP A 454 30.92 -16.95 -14.14
N TRP A 455 30.84 -16.97 -12.82
CA TRP A 455 31.52 -16.04 -11.91
C TRP A 455 32.72 -16.74 -11.27
N ASN A 456 33.85 -16.88 -11.97
CA ASN A 456 35.09 -17.33 -11.36
C ASN A 456 36.34 -16.79 -12.08
N GLY A 457 37.10 -15.89 -11.44
CA GLY A 457 38.55 -16.15 -11.34
C GLY A 457 39.61 -15.06 -11.57
N ASP A 458 39.38 -13.93 -12.25
CA ASP A 458 40.53 -13.02 -12.56
C ASP A 458 40.28 -11.50 -12.52
N GLY A 459 39.07 -11.04 -12.21
CA GLY A 459 38.84 -9.65 -11.80
C GLY A 459 39.11 -8.58 -12.86
N THR A 460 39.16 -8.93 -14.15
CA THR A 460 39.24 -7.94 -15.25
C THR A 460 37.92 -7.83 -16.00
N VAL A 461 37.24 -6.69 -15.86
CA VAL A 461 36.02 -6.34 -16.61
C VAL A 461 36.41 -5.57 -17.87
N THR A 462 35.92 -6.00 -19.02
CA THR A 462 36.21 -5.40 -20.33
C THR A 462 35.38 -4.13 -20.59
N ARG A 463 35.84 -3.29 -21.52
CA ARG A 463 35.20 -2.01 -21.90
C ARG A 463 33.73 -2.17 -22.29
N ASP A 464 33.36 -3.29 -22.89
CA ASP A 464 31.99 -3.55 -23.35
C ASP A 464 31.06 -3.99 -22.20
N GLU A 465 31.58 -4.65 -21.17
CA GLU A 465 30.84 -5.04 -19.96
C GLU A 465 30.51 -3.83 -19.05
N ILE A 466 31.39 -2.83 -19.01
CA ILE A 466 31.15 -1.59 -18.27
C ILE A 466 30.03 -0.77 -18.91
N ILE A 467 29.97 -0.72 -20.25
CA ILE A 467 28.98 0.07 -21.01
C ILE A 467 27.55 -0.50 -20.86
N GLN A 468 27.41 -1.80 -20.61
CA GLN A 468 26.11 -2.45 -20.39
C GLN A 468 25.61 -2.38 -18.93
N SER A 469 26.47 -2.01 -17.98
CA SER A 469 26.05 -1.74 -16.59
C SER A 469 25.50 -0.32 -16.48
N PHE A 470 24.26 -0.17 -16.04
CA PHE A 470 23.49 1.08 -16.03
C PHE A 470 24.13 2.19 -15.16
N TYR A 471 25.09 2.94 -15.69
CA TYR A 471 25.49 4.26 -15.19
C TYR A 471 25.82 5.16 -16.38
N ALA A 472 25.07 6.25 -16.57
CA ALA A 472 25.37 7.23 -17.60
C ALA A 472 26.69 7.97 -17.28
N VAL A 473 27.75 7.63 -18.01
CA VAL A 473 29.08 8.24 -17.91
C VAL A 473 29.31 9.19 -19.09
N ALA A 474 29.64 10.45 -18.83
CA ALA A 474 30.21 11.36 -19.82
C ALA A 474 31.73 11.24 -19.78
N VAL A 475 32.39 11.29 -20.95
CA VAL A 475 33.85 11.20 -21.07
C VAL A 475 34.38 12.53 -21.58
N ASN A 476 35.32 13.12 -20.83
CA ASN A 476 36.04 14.33 -21.24
C ASN A 476 37.50 13.98 -21.49
N ASP A 477 38.00 14.32 -22.68
CA ASP A 477 39.40 14.14 -23.06
C ASP A 477 40.11 15.50 -22.97
N SER A 478 41.25 15.53 -22.30
CA SER A 478 42.08 16.73 -22.12
C SER A 478 43.55 16.40 -22.33
N GLN A 479 44.31 17.32 -22.91
CA GLN A 479 45.73 17.15 -23.18
C GLN A 479 46.53 18.11 -22.30
N ASP A 480 47.48 17.58 -21.53
CA ASP A 480 48.38 18.33 -20.66
C ASP A 480 49.84 17.97 -21.00
N GLY A 481 50.49 18.84 -21.78
CA GLY A 481 51.80 18.56 -22.36
C GLY A 481 51.79 17.32 -23.27
N ASN A 482 52.71 16.37 -23.02
CA ASN A 482 52.77 15.08 -23.72
C ASN A 482 51.84 14.01 -23.10
N ARG A 483 50.93 14.40 -22.18
CA ARG A 483 49.98 13.48 -21.57
C ARG A 483 48.58 13.68 -22.14
N HIS A 484 47.95 12.58 -22.52
CA HIS A 484 46.54 12.54 -22.89
C HIS A 484 45.75 11.94 -21.74
N CYS A 485 44.81 12.70 -21.18
CA CYS A 485 44.03 12.34 -20.01
C CYS A 485 42.55 12.19 -20.37
N ARG A 486 41.94 11.07 -19.97
CA ARG A 486 40.49 10.83 -20.04
C ARG A 486 39.87 10.90 -18.66
N THR A 487 38.81 11.69 -18.52
CA THR A 487 38.04 11.81 -17.27
C THR A 487 36.63 11.26 -17.47
N PHE A 488 36.22 10.37 -16.58
CA PHE A 488 34.88 9.78 -16.55
C PHE A 488 34.02 10.49 -15.50
N VAL A 489 32.93 11.11 -15.93
CA VAL A 489 32.05 11.94 -15.10
C VAL A 489 30.66 11.33 -15.02
N ARG A 490 30.09 11.26 -13.82
CA ARG A 490 28.71 10.81 -13.64
C ARG A 490 27.74 11.90 -14.05
N ARG A 491 26.92 11.65 -15.07
CA ARG A 491 26.08 12.68 -15.70
C ARG A 491 24.99 13.25 -14.79
N SER A 492 24.58 12.52 -13.74
CA SER A 492 23.55 12.94 -12.80
C SER A 492 24.05 13.83 -11.66
N SER A 493 25.36 13.85 -11.39
CA SER A 493 25.94 14.58 -10.24
C SER A 493 27.13 15.48 -10.59
N GLY A 494 27.73 15.35 -11.79
CA GLY A 494 28.93 16.11 -12.18
C GLY A 494 30.22 15.64 -11.50
N GLU A 495 30.14 14.57 -10.71
CA GLU A 495 31.27 14.02 -9.94
C GLU A 495 32.22 13.23 -10.86
N GLN A 496 33.52 13.51 -10.74
CA GLN A 496 34.57 12.82 -11.49
C GLN A 496 34.92 11.50 -10.78
N ILE A 497 34.73 10.38 -11.48
CA ILE A 497 34.89 9.04 -10.89
C ILE A 497 36.32 8.53 -11.11
N ARG A 498 36.92 8.81 -12.28
CA ARG A 498 38.23 8.27 -12.64
C ARG A 498 38.91 9.09 -13.73
N VAL A 499 40.22 9.27 -13.59
CA VAL A 499 41.09 9.92 -14.58
C VAL A 499 42.18 8.94 -15.00
N ASP A 500 42.30 8.67 -16.31
CA ASP A 500 43.39 7.87 -16.90
C ASP A 500 44.25 8.76 -17.78
N CYS A 501 45.52 8.94 -17.41
CA CYS A 501 46.48 9.78 -18.13
C CYS A 501 47.61 8.93 -18.69
N ARG A 502 47.80 8.97 -20.01
CA ARG A 502 48.90 8.29 -20.71
C ARG A 502 49.88 9.29 -21.27
N THR A 503 51.17 9.03 -21.13
CA THR A 503 52.22 9.87 -21.71
C THR A 503 52.57 9.32 -23.09
N GLU A 504 52.36 10.10 -24.15
CA GLU A 504 52.80 9.74 -25.49
C GLU A 504 54.27 10.14 -25.67
N PHE A 505 55.15 9.14 -25.77
CA PHE A 505 56.52 9.36 -26.19
C PHE A 505 56.58 9.30 -27.72
N LYS A 506 56.89 10.43 -28.36
CA LYS A 506 57.26 10.44 -29.78
C LYS A 506 58.56 9.62 -29.95
N PRO A 507 58.61 8.62 -30.83
CA PRO A 507 59.86 7.92 -31.12
C PRO A 507 60.90 8.92 -31.64
N ALA A 508 62.13 8.84 -31.13
CA ALA A 508 63.24 9.64 -31.63
C ALA A 508 63.51 9.31 -33.11
N GLU A 509 63.59 10.33 -33.96
CA GLU A 509 64.00 10.17 -35.35
C GLU A 509 65.40 9.55 -35.41
N ALA A 510 65.52 8.39 -36.05
CA ALA A 510 66.81 7.75 -36.29
C ALA A 510 67.68 8.65 -37.19
N PRO A 511 68.99 8.80 -36.90
CA PRO A 511 69.85 9.67 -37.68
C PRO A 511 70.01 9.12 -39.12
N LYS A 512 69.76 10.00 -40.10
CA LYS A 512 69.98 9.72 -41.53
C LYS A 512 71.43 9.31 -41.76
N LYS A 513 71.64 8.16 -42.40
CA LYS A 513 72.88 7.82 -43.12
C LYS A 513 72.66 8.03 -44.61
#